data_AF-A0AAP8SVL9-F1
#
_entry.id   AF-A0AAP8SVL9-F1
#
_cell.length_a   1.000
_cell.length_b   1.000
_cell.length_c   1.000
_cell.angle_alpha   90.00
_cell.angle_beta   90.00
_cell.angle_gamma   90.00
#
_symmetry.space_group_name_H-M   'P 1'
#
loop_
_entity.id
_entity.type
_entity.pdbx_description
1 polymer ?
#
loop_
_entity_poly.entity_id
_entity_poly.type
_entity_poly.pdbx_seq_one_letter_code
_entity_poly.pdbx_strand_id
1 'polypeptide(L)'
;MSEHIFYRAGYKYQLAEDFIIKVDIFPQQNIDMEFIGLSLDGWLTVRSGYAWDGPSGPVVDTSRNMRASLIHDALYQLLRCEHIPAQQKDAADKLFEKICIADGIDEFTAHMFYLGLKLGGKPATEPRNKKPTLKAPWK
;
A
#
# COMPACT_ATOMS: atom_id res chain seq x y z
N MET A 1 24.83 19.59 -15.98
CA MET A 1 23.50 18.92 -16.08
C MET A 1 23.65 17.54 -15.47
N SER A 2 22.58 16.92 -14.97
CA SER A 2 22.71 15.56 -14.44
C SER A 2 22.94 14.59 -15.60
N GLU A 3 24.04 13.84 -15.57
CA GLU A 3 24.41 12.87 -16.62
C GLU A 3 23.50 11.62 -16.63
N HIS A 4 22.74 11.41 -15.55
CA HIS A 4 21.82 10.29 -15.37
C HIS A 4 20.69 10.63 -14.38
N ILE A 5 19.63 9.82 -14.43
CA ILE A 5 18.50 9.80 -13.51
C ILE A 5 18.27 8.38 -12.96
N PHE A 6 17.61 8.33 -11.81
CA PHE A 6 17.09 7.09 -11.24
C PHE A 6 15.56 7.15 -11.18
N TYR A 7 14.89 6.08 -11.55
CA TYR A 7 13.43 6.03 -11.59
C TYR A 7 12.89 4.66 -11.16
N ARG A 8 11.63 4.63 -10.75
CA ARG A 8 10.89 3.39 -10.48
C ARG A 8 9.84 3.21 -11.57
N ALA A 9 9.58 1.97 -11.95
CA ALA A 9 8.62 1.63 -13.01
C ALA A 9 7.66 0.53 -12.55
N GLY A 10 6.62 0.28 -13.36
CA GLY A 10 5.65 -0.78 -13.12
C GLY A 10 4.62 -0.45 -12.03
N TYR A 11 4.20 0.82 -11.95
CA TYR A 11 3.03 1.24 -11.17
C TYR A 11 1.86 1.51 -12.13
N LYS A 12 0.63 1.22 -11.69
CA LYS A 12 -0.57 1.45 -12.52
C LYS A 12 -1.17 2.84 -12.33
N TYR A 13 -1.15 3.34 -11.10
CA TYR A 13 -1.84 4.56 -10.71
C TYR A 13 -0.92 5.50 -9.93
N GLN A 14 -1.29 6.78 -9.92
CA GLN A 14 -0.63 7.81 -9.14
C GLN A 14 -1.66 8.69 -8.43
N LEU A 15 -1.40 9.02 -7.17
CA LEU A 15 -2.36 9.72 -6.33
C LEU A 15 -2.35 11.21 -6.68
N ALA A 16 -3.51 11.79 -6.96
CA ALA A 16 -3.61 13.18 -7.40
C ALA A 16 -3.47 14.17 -6.23
N GLU A 17 -4.03 13.84 -5.06
CA GLU A 17 -4.11 14.72 -3.89
C GLU A 17 -3.81 13.93 -2.62
N ASP A 18 -3.37 14.63 -1.57
CA ASP A 18 -3.12 14.00 -0.28
C ASP A 18 -4.38 13.30 0.24
N PHE A 19 -4.19 12.07 0.71
CA PHE A 19 -5.23 11.27 1.31
C PHE A 19 -4.86 10.91 2.74
N ILE A 20 -5.75 11.22 3.69
CA ILE A 20 -5.53 11.00 5.11
C ILE A 20 -6.67 10.16 5.67
N ILE A 21 -6.34 9.11 6.41
CA ILE A 21 -7.31 8.23 7.05
C ILE A 21 -6.82 7.77 8.42
N LYS A 22 -7.77 7.58 9.35
CA LYS A 22 -7.51 6.91 10.62
C LYS A 22 -7.47 5.39 10.44
N VAL A 23 -6.41 4.76 10.90
CA VAL A 23 -6.21 3.31 10.88
C VAL A 23 -5.92 2.79 12.28
N ASP A 24 -6.28 1.54 12.53
CA ASP A 24 -6.00 0.85 13.80
C ASP A 24 -4.64 0.13 13.75
N ILE A 25 -3.62 0.86 13.32
CA ILE A 25 -2.23 0.39 13.19
C ILE A 25 -1.33 1.46 13.80
N PHE A 26 -0.64 1.11 14.88
CA PHE A 26 0.16 2.04 15.66
C PHE A 26 1.64 1.68 15.56
N PRO A 27 2.49 2.54 14.96
CA PRO A 27 3.92 2.30 14.90
C PRO A 27 4.60 2.59 16.24
N GLN A 28 5.83 2.10 16.42
CA GLN A 28 6.61 2.39 17.64
C GLN A 28 7.15 3.83 17.68
N GLN A 29 7.25 4.47 16.52
CA GLN A 29 7.68 5.85 16.34
C GLN A 29 6.90 6.47 15.17
N ASN A 30 6.81 7.80 15.10
CA ASN A 30 6.27 8.45 13.91
C ASN A 30 7.09 8.05 12.67
N ILE A 31 6.38 7.66 11.63
CA ILE A 31 6.96 7.34 10.33
C ILE A 31 6.68 8.51 9.40
N ASP A 32 7.73 9.06 8.80
CA ASP A 32 7.63 10.11 7.80
C ASP A 32 8.56 9.77 6.63
N MET A 33 8.00 9.12 5.62
CA MET A 33 8.65 8.86 4.33
C MET A 33 8.22 9.94 3.34
N GLU A 34 8.82 9.99 2.15
CA GLU A 34 8.49 10.96 1.09
C GLU A 34 6.97 11.03 0.80
N PHE A 35 6.33 9.88 0.54
CA PHE A 35 4.92 9.81 0.16
C PHE A 35 4.00 9.16 1.21
N ILE A 36 4.54 8.63 2.31
CA ILE A 36 3.76 7.92 3.33
C ILE A 36 4.15 8.45 4.70
N GLY A 37 3.16 8.89 5.47
CA GLY A 37 3.28 9.18 6.89
C GLY A 37 2.39 8.24 7.69
N LEU A 38 2.85 7.79 8.86
CA LEU A 38 2.02 7.10 9.84
C LEU A 38 2.34 7.62 11.24
N SER A 39 1.38 8.26 11.88
CA SER A 39 1.55 8.81 13.22
C SER A 39 1.38 7.74 14.30
N LEU A 40 1.91 8.02 15.51
CA LEU A 40 1.76 7.17 16.69
C LEU A 40 0.30 6.90 17.08
N ASP A 41 -0.60 7.82 16.77
CA ASP A 41 -2.02 7.68 17.05
C ASP A 41 -2.79 7.06 15.87
N GLY A 42 -2.14 6.63 14.78
CA GLY A 42 -2.77 5.88 13.70
C GLY A 42 -3.39 6.74 12.59
N TRP A 43 -2.89 7.95 12.35
CA TRP A 43 -3.20 8.67 11.11
C TRP A 43 -2.24 8.25 10.00
N LEU A 44 -2.78 7.58 8.99
CA LEU A 44 -2.08 7.26 7.76
C LEU A 44 -2.28 8.42 6.78
N THR A 45 -1.17 9.00 6.32
CA THR A 45 -1.14 10.01 5.27
C THR A 45 -0.46 9.43 4.05
N VAL A 46 -1.14 9.41 2.92
CA VAL A 46 -0.58 9.06 1.61
C VAL A 46 -0.57 10.34 0.77
N ARG A 47 0.62 10.82 0.41
CA ARG A 47 0.79 12.12 -0.24
C ARG A 47 0.61 12.04 -1.75
N SER A 48 0.20 13.16 -2.34
CA SER A 48 0.14 13.34 -3.79
C SER A 48 1.45 12.90 -4.46
N GLY A 49 1.32 12.22 -5.60
CA GLY A 49 2.44 11.62 -6.32
C GLY A 49 2.76 10.18 -5.92
N TYR A 50 2.18 9.64 -4.84
CA TYR A 50 2.33 8.23 -4.48
C TYR A 50 1.85 7.32 -5.61
N ALA A 51 2.71 6.40 -6.06
CA ALA A 51 2.41 5.46 -7.13
C ALA A 51 2.12 4.07 -6.55
N TRP A 52 1.06 3.42 -7.03
CA TRP A 52 0.62 2.11 -6.52
C TRP A 52 0.02 1.23 -7.64
N ASP A 53 -0.24 -0.06 -7.36
CA ASP A 53 -0.58 -1.07 -8.38
C ASP A 53 -2.09 -1.35 -8.49
N GLY A 54 -2.90 -0.65 -7.71
CA GLY A 54 -4.32 -0.96 -7.54
C GLY A 54 -4.53 -2.26 -6.75
N PRO A 55 -5.74 -2.82 -6.76
CA PRO A 55 -6.00 -4.16 -6.25
C PRO A 55 -5.01 -5.19 -6.81
N SER A 56 -4.38 -5.94 -5.92
CA SER A 56 -3.44 -7.00 -6.30
C SER A 56 -4.16 -8.32 -6.62
N GLY A 57 -3.55 -9.14 -7.47
CA GLY A 57 -4.02 -10.49 -7.79
C GLY A 57 -5.08 -10.53 -8.92
N PRO A 58 -5.96 -11.54 -8.95
CA PRO A 58 -6.98 -11.70 -10.00
C PRO A 58 -8.18 -10.72 -9.85
N VAL A 59 -8.07 -9.73 -8.97
CA VAL A 59 -9.14 -8.79 -8.66
C VAL A 59 -9.18 -7.72 -9.75
N VAL A 60 -10.37 -7.48 -10.31
CA VAL A 60 -10.58 -6.40 -11.28
C VAL A 60 -10.61 -5.06 -10.55
N ASP A 61 -9.88 -4.09 -11.09
CA ASP A 61 -9.81 -2.73 -10.57
C ASP A 61 -11.18 -2.04 -10.74
N THR A 62 -11.80 -1.62 -9.64
CA THR A 62 -13.10 -0.94 -9.63
C THR A 62 -13.05 0.29 -8.74
N SER A 63 -14.00 1.22 -8.90
CA SER A 63 -14.13 2.38 -8.02
C SER A 63 -14.31 1.99 -6.54
N ARG A 64 -14.84 0.80 -6.26
CA ARG A 64 -15.17 0.31 -4.91
C ARG A 64 -14.02 -0.38 -4.18
N ASN A 65 -12.93 -0.74 -4.87
CA ASN A 65 -11.74 -1.32 -4.24
C ASN A 65 -10.49 -0.45 -4.39
N MET A 66 -10.56 0.64 -5.16
CA MET A 66 -9.40 1.49 -5.43
C MET A 66 -8.86 2.16 -4.16
N ARG A 67 -9.74 2.73 -3.33
CA ARG A 67 -9.38 3.37 -2.06
C ARG A 67 -8.77 2.37 -1.07
N ALA A 68 -9.38 1.19 -0.94
CA ALA A 68 -8.84 0.10 -0.12
C ALA A 68 -7.43 -0.29 -0.61
N SER A 69 -7.23 -0.41 -1.93
CA SER A 69 -5.94 -0.82 -2.50
C SER A 69 -4.83 0.19 -2.26
N LEU A 70 -5.12 1.50 -2.32
CA LEU A 70 -4.16 2.57 -2.03
C LEU A 70 -3.63 2.44 -0.60
N ILE A 71 -4.54 2.29 0.36
CA ILE A 71 -4.23 2.16 1.79
C ILE A 71 -3.44 0.86 2.03
N HIS A 72 -3.84 -0.22 1.39
CA HIS A 72 -3.19 -1.53 1.50
C HIS A 72 -1.75 -1.49 0.96
N ASP A 73 -1.53 -0.97 -0.24
CA ASP A 73 -0.18 -0.84 -0.84
C ASP A 73 0.74 0.05 0.02
N ALA A 74 0.22 1.15 0.57
CA ALA A 74 0.97 2.02 1.48
C ALA A 74 1.39 1.27 2.75
N LEU A 75 0.48 0.56 3.41
CA LEU A 75 0.78 -0.24 4.61
C LEU A 75 1.74 -1.40 4.29
N TYR A 76 1.58 -2.04 3.14
CA TYR A 76 2.50 -3.08 2.67
C TYR A 76 3.89 -2.54 2.38
N GLN A 77 4.01 -1.32 1.88
CA GLN A 77 5.30 -0.65 1.75
C GLN A 77 5.93 -0.39 3.12
N LEU A 78 5.16 0.03 4.13
CA LEU A 78 5.67 0.18 5.49
C LEU A 78 6.16 -1.15 6.09
N LEU A 79 5.41 -2.24 5.89
CA LEU A 79 5.80 -3.60 6.30
C LEU A 79 7.12 -4.03 5.63
N ARG A 80 7.20 -3.84 4.30
CA ARG A 80 8.36 -4.19 3.47
C ARG A 80 9.60 -3.34 3.73
N CYS A 81 9.40 -2.10 4.18
CA CYS A 81 10.49 -1.24 4.65
C CYS A 81 10.78 -1.44 6.15
N GLU A 82 10.09 -2.37 6.83
CA GLU A 82 10.27 -2.68 8.25
C GLU A 82 10.00 -1.49 9.18
N HIS A 83 9.21 -0.52 8.73
CA HIS A 83 8.76 0.61 9.55
C HIS A 83 7.63 0.20 10.52
N ILE A 84 6.86 -0.83 10.17
CA ILE A 84 5.89 -1.47 11.07
C ILE A 84 6.16 -2.97 11.12
N PRO A 85 5.90 -3.63 12.28
CA PRO A 85 6.23 -5.03 12.47
C PRO A 85 5.37 -5.94 11.59
N ALA A 86 5.94 -7.05 11.12
CA ALA A 86 5.28 -8.00 10.19
C ALA A 86 3.93 -8.55 10.73
N GLN A 87 3.74 -8.56 12.05
CA GLN A 87 2.50 -8.93 12.74
C GLN A 87 1.32 -8.04 12.35
N GLN A 88 1.57 -6.81 11.90
CA GLN A 88 0.53 -5.86 11.46
C GLN A 88 -0.02 -6.17 10.06
N LYS A 89 0.54 -7.16 9.34
CA LYS A 89 0.01 -7.60 8.04
C LYS A 89 -1.46 -7.98 8.11
N ASP A 90 -1.86 -8.80 9.08
CA ASP A 90 -3.26 -9.28 9.19
C ASP A 90 -4.22 -8.11 9.50
N ALA A 91 -3.76 -7.11 10.27
CA ALA A 91 -4.50 -5.88 10.51
C ALA A 91 -4.68 -5.06 9.22
N ALA A 92 -3.63 -4.93 8.40
CA ALA A 92 -3.70 -4.26 7.11
C ALA A 92 -4.66 -4.97 6.12
N ASP A 93 -4.64 -6.30 6.07
CA ASP A 93 -5.55 -7.07 5.21
C ASP A 93 -7.01 -6.96 5.66
N LYS A 94 -7.27 -7.01 6.99
CA LYS A 94 -8.61 -6.79 7.55
C LYS A 94 -9.11 -5.37 7.31
N LEU A 95 -8.21 -4.38 7.35
CA LEU A 95 -8.57 -3.00 7.02
C LEU A 95 -8.99 -2.87 5.56
N PHE A 96 -8.29 -3.54 4.64
CA PHE A 96 -8.68 -3.61 3.22
C PHE A 96 -10.10 -4.16 3.06
N GLU A 97 -10.42 -5.28 3.72
CA GLU A 97 -11.76 -5.88 3.72
C GLU A 97 -12.83 -4.88 4.21
N LYS A 98 -12.61 -4.26 5.37
CA LYS A 98 -13.53 -3.27 5.96
C LYS A 98 -13.79 -2.09 5.03
N ILE A 99 -12.76 -1.60 4.37
CA ILE A 99 -12.89 -0.47 3.45
C ILE A 99 -13.62 -0.88 2.18
N CYS A 100 -13.35 -2.06 1.63
CA CYS A 100 -14.10 -2.60 0.49
C CYS A 100 -15.60 -2.68 0.81
N ILE A 101 -15.96 -3.17 2.00
CA ILE A 101 -17.35 -3.23 2.46
C ILE A 101 -17.96 -1.82 2.56
N ALA A 102 -17.23 -0.89 3.18
CA ALA A 102 -17.68 0.50 3.31
C ALA A 102 -17.85 1.21 1.95
N ASP A 103 -17.08 0.81 0.94
CA ASP A 103 -17.15 1.32 -0.43
C ASP A 103 -18.15 0.55 -1.32
N GLY A 104 -18.95 -0.35 -0.74
CA GLY A 104 -20.08 -1.00 -1.42
C GLY A 104 -19.75 -2.31 -2.13
N ILE A 105 -18.67 -2.98 -1.75
CA ILE A 105 -18.46 -4.41 -2.05
C ILE A 105 -19.24 -5.22 -1.00
N ASP A 106 -19.92 -6.28 -1.42
CA ASP A 106 -20.62 -7.16 -0.48
C ASP A 106 -19.63 -7.91 0.43
N GLU A 107 -20.07 -8.26 1.64
CA GLU A 107 -19.23 -8.89 2.66
C GLU A 107 -18.58 -10.19 2.16
N PHE A 108 -19.30 -11.00 1.39
CA PHE A 108 -18.77 -12.27 0.88
C PHE A 108 -17.61 -12.03 -0.09
N THR A 109 -17.78 -11.13 -1.07
CA THR A 109 -16.73 -10.77 -2.02
C THR A 109 -15.53 -10.14 -1.31
N ALA A 110 -15.77 -9.21 -0.38
CA ALA A 110 -14.69 -8.58 0.38
C ALA A 110 -13.90 -9.61 1.21
N HIS A 111 -14.60 -10.57 1.82
CA HIS A 111 -13.97 -11.65 2.57
C HIS A 111 -13.12 -12.56 1.67
N MET A 112 -13.59 -12.86 0.46
CA MET A 112 -12.79 -13.61 -0.52
C MET A 112 -11.50 -12.88 -0.90
N PHE A 113 -11.52 -11.54 -1.01
CA PHE A 113 -10.30 -10.76 -1.23
C PHE A 113 -9.34 -10.86 -0.04
N TYR A 114 -9.84 -10.75 1.19
CA TYR A 114 -9.04 -10.94 2.40
C TYR A 114 -8.39 -12.33 2.45
N LEU A 115 -9.14 -13.39 2.14
CA LEU A 115 -8.58 -14.76 2.09
C LEU A 115 -7.45 -14.87 1.04
N GLY A 116 -7.62 -14.24 -0.13
CA GLY A 116 -6.57 -14.15 -1.15
C GLY A 116 -5.30 -13.46 -0.62
N LEU A 117 -5.44 -12.31 0.04
CA LEU A 117 -4.33 -11.58 0.66
C LEU A 117 -3.64 -12.36 1.79
N LYS A 118 -4.41 -13.15 2.54
CA LYS A 118 -3.90 -13.99 3.62
C LYS A 118 -3.05 -15.15 3.08
N LEU A 119 -3.48 -15.79 2.00
CA LEU A 119 -2.78 -16.91 1.37
C LEU A 119 -1.56 -16.46 0.56
N GLY A 120 -1.66 -15.34 -0.17
CA GLY A 120 -0.66 -14.91 -1.16
C GLY A 120 0.11 -13.64 -0.83
N GLY A 121 -0.30 -12.86 0.18
CA GLY A 121 0.24 -11.52 0.41
C GLY A 121 1.56 -11.46 1.19
N LYS A 122 1.98 -12.55 1.84
CA LYS A 122 3.20 -12.56 2.67
C LYS A 122 4.47 -12.18 1.89
N PRO A 123 4.76 -12.75 0.70
CA PRO A 123 5.94 -12.36 -0.07
C PRO A 123 5.99 -10.85 -0.34
N ALA A 124 4.86 -10.21 -0.67
CA ALA A 124 4.82 -8.78 -0.99
C ALA A 124 5.25 -7.86 0.19
N THR A 125 5.19 -8.37 1.43
CA THR A 125 5.64 -7.66 2.64
C THR A 125 7.12 -7.87 2.97
N GLU A 126 7.86 -8.70 2.25
CA GLU A 126 9.25 -9.02 2.58
C GLU A 126 10.22 -7.96 2.02
N PRO A 127 11.27 -7.57 2.77
CA PRO A 127 12.22 -6.54 2.34
C PRO A 127 12.91 -6.81 1.00
N ARG A 128 13.11 -8.09 0.66
CA ARG A 128 13.68 -8.52 -0.63
C ARG A 128 12.83 -8.16 -1.85
N ASN A 129 11.54 -7.88 -1.65
CA ASN A 129 10.58 -7.55 -2.71
C ASN A 129 10.39 -6.03 -2.86
N LYS A 130 11.36 -5.22 -2.42
CA LYS A 130 11.43 -3.78 -2.76
C LYS A 130 11.55 -3.63 -4.27
N LYS A 131 10.71 -2.76 -4.87
CA LYS A 131 10.77 -2.48 -6.31
C LYS A 131 12.16 -1.93 -6.67
N PRO A 132 12.81 -2.44 -7.73
CA PRO A 132 14.15 -2.01 -8.11
C PRO A 132 14.14 -0.56 -8.58
N THR A 133 15.22 0.16 -8.26
CA THR A 133 15.50 1.47 -8.84
C THR A 133 16.25 1.26 -10.17
N LEU A 134 15.70 1.79 -11.26
CA LEU A 134 16.28 1.75 -12.59
C LEU A 134 17.09 3.03 -12.85
N LYS A 135 18.09 2.96 -13.73
CA LYS A 135 18.97 4.07 -14.10
C LYS A 135 18.80 4.40 -15.59
N ALA A 136 18.80 5.68 -15.95
CA ALA A 136 18.86 6.12 -17.35
C ALA A 136 19.85 7.29 -17.52
N PRO A 137 20.69 7.32 -18.58
CA PRO A 137 20.89 6.24 -19.54
C PRO A 137 21.54 5.02 -18.88
N TRP A 138 21.38 3.84 -19.50
CA TRP A 138 21.82 2.53 -18.98
C TRP A 138 23.35 2.38 -18.83
N LYS A 139 24.13 3.40 -19.19
CA LYS A 139 25.60 3.40 -19.14
C LYS A 139 26.13 3.38 -17.71
#